data_AF-A0A1Q7NB08-F1
#
_entry.id   AF-A0A1Q7NB08-F1
#
_cell.length_a   1.000
_cell.length_b   1.000
_cell.length_c   1.000
_cell.angle_alpha   90.00
_cell.angle_beta   90.00
_cell.angle_gamma   90.00
#
_symmetry.space_group_name_H-M   'P 1'
#
loop_
_entity.id
_entity.type
_entity.pdbx_description
1 polymer ?
#
loop_
_entity_poly.entity_id
_entity_poly.type
_entity_poly.pdbx_seq_one_letter_code
_entity_poly.pdbx_strand_id
1 'polypeptide(L)'
;MGLDLIFGPSIERGPRKRRLYLTFDDGPNERATDAILGTLAAGRVPAAFFMVGDHVRRFPDLARRVVGEGHMVGNHTHNHVKSSPSARGRT
;
A
#
# COMPACT_ATOMS: atom_id res chain seq x y z
N MET A 1 -14.73 25.52 -6.45
CA MET A 1 -14.88 24.14 -5.95
C MET A 1 -13.54 23.73 -5.37
N GLY A 2 -13.46 23.49 -4.07
CA GLY A 2 -12.19 23.23 -3.37
C GLY A 2 -11.67 21.81 -3.64
N LEU A 3 -10.35 21.65 -3.70
CA LEU A 3 -9.67 20.37 -3.87
C LEU A 3 -10.00 19.37 -2.73
N ASP A 4 -10.47 19.89 -1.59
CA ASP A 4 -10.85 19.13 -0.39
C ASP A 4 -12.04 18.16 -0.63
N LEU A 5 -12.84 18.39 -1.67
CA LEU A 5 -13.92 17.48 -2.09
C LEU A 5 -13.42 16.31 -2.96
N ILE A 6 -12.25 16.46 -3.60
CA ILE A 6 -11.68 15.46 -4.51
C ILE A 6 -10.68 14.57 -3.77
N PHE A 7 -9.90 15.17 -2.87
CA PHE A 7 -8.96 14.45 -2.01
C PHE A 7 -9.47 14.56 -0.57
N GLY A 8 -10.11 13.50 -0.08
CA GLY A 8 -10.46 13.38 1.33
C GLY A 8 -9.23 13.53 2.23
N PRO A 9 -9.42 13.67 3.56
CA PRO A 9 -8.30 13.89 4.47
C PRO A 9 -7.30 12.73 4.42
N SER A 10 -6.01 13.06 4.43
CA SER A 10 -4.95 12.07 4.67
C SER A 10 -5.13 11.45 6.06
N ILE A 11 -5.23 10.12 6.12
CA ILE A 11 -5.32 9.38 7.38
C ILE A 11 -3.92 8.98 7.80
N GLU A 12 -3.33 9.76 8.69
CA GLU A 12 -1.96 9.54 9.21
C GLU A 12 -1.96 8.91 10.61
N ARG A 13 -3.15 8.73 11.21
CA ARG A 13 -3.30 8.26 12.59
C ARG A 13 -4.43 7.24 12.71
N GLY A 14 -4.13 6.13 13.37
CA GLY A 14 -5.13 5.16 13.81
C GLY A 14 -5.83 5.56 15.11
N PRO A 15 -6.77 4.73 15.60
CA PRO A 15 -7.40 4.93 16.91
C PRO A 15 -6.35 5.04 18.04
N ARG A 16 -6.64 5.78 19.11
CA ARG A 16 -5.76 5.95 20.30
C ARG A 16 -5.64 4.66 21.14
N LYS A 17 -5.17 3.58 20.51
CA LYS A 17 -4.84 2.29 21.12
C LYS A 17 -3.35 2.04 20.88
N ARG A 18 -2.70 1.24 21.74
CA ARG A 18 -1.32 0.78 21.52
C ARG A 18 -1.29 -0.25 20.39
N ARG A 19 -1.40 0.21 19.15
CA ARG A 19 -1.39 -0.60 17.92
C ARG A 19 -0.43 0.01 16.91
N LEU A 20 0.29 -0.85 16.20
CA LEU A 20 1.11 -0.51 15.05
C LEU A 20 0.46 -1.10 13.80
N TYR A 21 0.48 -0.34 12.71
CA TYR A 21 0.00 -0.79 11.40
C TYR A 21 1.17 -0.70 10.42
N LEU A 22 1.55 -1.84 9.85
CA LEU A 22 2.58 -1.90 8.82
C LEU A 22 1.90 -1.81 7.46
N THR A 23 2.40 -0.89 6.63
CA THR A 23 1.93 -0.70 5.26
C THR A 23 3.12 -0.68 4.31
N PHE A 24 2.94 -1.24 3.12
CA PHE A 24 3.95 -1.28 2.05
C PHE A 24 3.32 -0.77 0.75
N ASP A 25 3.99 0.16 0.08
CA ASP A 25 3.53 0.73 -1.18
C ASP A 25 4.26 0.08 -2.39
N ASP A 26 3.89 0.48 -3.61
CA ASP A 26 4.51 0.14 -4.90
C ASP A 26 4.46 -1.32 -5.37
N GLY A 27 4.19 -2.29 -4.50
CA GLY A 27 4.16 -3.71 -4.84
C GLY A 27 3.04 -4.14 -5.82
N PRO A 28 2.95 -5.43 -6.17
CA PRO A 28 3.89 -6.49 -5.83
C PRO A 28 5.14 -6.47 -6.72
N ASN A 29 6.29 -6.87 -6.18
CA ASN A 29 7.48 -7.20 -6.97
C ASN A 29 8.12 -8.48 -6.43
N GLU A 30 8.67 -9.32 -7.32
CA GLU A 30 9.10 -10.68 -6.97
C GLU A 30 10.11 -10.71 -5.83
N ARG A 31 11.14 -9.86 -5.86
CA ARG A 31 12.23 -9.93 -4.87
C ARG A 31 11.84 -9.37 -3.49
N ALA A 32 11.23 -8.19 -3.44
CA ALA A 32 10.95 -7.53 -2.17
C ALA A 32 9.67 -8.05 -1.53
N THR A 33 8.59 -8.26 -2.30
CA THR A 33 7.33 -8.73 -1.74
C THR A 33 7.50 -10.13 -1.13
N ASP A 34 8.21 -11.06 -1.79
CA ASP A 34 8.45 -12.39 -1.21
C ASP A 34 9.29 -12.34 0.07
N ALA A 35 10.33 -11.51 0.11
CA ALA A 35 11.16 -11.36 1.31
C ALA A 35 10.38 -10.76 2.48
N ILE A 36 9.52 -9.77 2.20
CA ILE A 36 8.62 -9.16 3.19
C ILE A 36 7.62 -10.20 3.71
N LEU A 37 6.97 -10.96 2.82
CA LEU A 37 6.04 -12.02 3.20
C LEU A 37 6.71 -13.06 4.11
N GLY A 38 7.91 -13.51 3.77
CA GLY A 38 8.67 -14.45 4.61
C GLY A 38 8.95 -13.88 6.02
N THR A 39 9.29 -12.60 6.10
CA THR A 39 9.53 -11.91 7.39
C THR A 39 8.25 -11.77 8.21
N LEU A 40 7.16 -11.36 7.58
CA LEU A 40 5.85 -11.20 8.22
C LEU A 40 5.31 -12.55 8.71
N ALA A 41 5.45 -13.61 7.91
CA ALA A 41 5.06 -14.96 8.28
C ALA A 41 5.84 -15.46 9.51
N ALA A 42 7.16 -15.25 9.56
CA ALA A 42 7.98 -15.60 10.72
C ALA A 42 7.53 -14.87 12.00
N GLY A 43 7.11 -13.61 11.87
CA GLY A 43 6.57 -12.82 12.97
C GLY A 43 5.09 -13.05 13.26
N ARG A 44 4.36 -13.79 12.42
CA ARG A 44 2.89 -13.87 12.43
C ARG A 44 2.21 -12.49 12.44
N VAL A 45 2.77 -11.54 11.68
CA VAL A 45 2.31 -10.15 11.66
C VAL A 45 1.51 -9.87 10.37
N PRO A 46 0.24 -9.45 10.45
CA PRO A 46 -0.49 -8.98 9.29
C PRO A 46 -0.03 -7.57 8.88
N ALA A 47 -0.08 -7.27 7.59
CA ALA A 47 0.21 -5.95 7.04
C ALA A 47 -0.80 -5.57 5.94
N ALA A 48 -0.73 -4.33 5.48
CA ALA A 48 -1.44 -3.87 4.29
C ALA A 48 -0.45 -3.57 3.15
N PHE A 49 -0.78 -3.99 1.94
CA PHE A 49 0.03 -3.74 0.74
C PHE A 49 -0.79 -2.87 -0.22
N PHE A 50 -0.39 -1.61 -0.37
CA PHE A 50 -0.97 -0.72 -1.37
C PHE A 50 -0.25 -0.97 -2.69
N MET A 51 -0.92 -1.67 -3.60
CA MET A 51 -0.30 -2.19 -4.82
C MET A 51 -0.60 -1.35 -6.06
N VAL A 52 0.37 -1.27 -6.96
CA VAL A 52 0.23 -0.64 -8.28
C VAL A 52 -0.45 -1.62 -9.24
N GLY A 53 -1.51 -1.17 -9.91
CA GLY A 53 -2.32 -2.04 -10.78
C GLY A 53 -1.54 -2.74 -11.89
N ASP A 54 -0.56 -2.08 -12.51
CA ASP A 54 0.32 -2.67 -13.53
C ASP A 54 1.19 -3.80 -12.96
N HIS A 55 1.65 -3.66 -11.71
CA HIS A 55 2.40 -4.71 -11.03
C HIS A 55 1.51 -5.90 -10.68
N VAL A 56 0.27 -5.65 -10.23
CA VAL A 56 -0.72 -6.72 -9.99
C VAL A 56 -1.01 -7.51 -11.27
N ARG A 57 -1.12 -6.85 -12.42
CA ARG A 57 -1.32 -7.52 -13.72
C ARG A 57 -0.12 -8.36 -14.14
N ARG A 58 1.10 -7.91 -13.83
CA ARG A 58 2.34 -8.64 -14.13
C ARG A 58 2.58 -9.81 -13.20
N PHE A 59 2.21 -9.68 -11.92
CA PHE A 59 2.44 -10.69 -10.87
C PHE A 59 1.14 -11.06 -10.13
N PRO A 60 0.13 -11.61 -10.83
CA PRO A 60 -1.19 -11.84 -10.25
C PRO A 60 -1.18 -12.91 -9.16
N ASP A 61 -0.32 -13.93 -9.28
CA ASP A 61 -0.22 -14.99 -8.28
C ASP A 61 0.44 -14.50 -7.00
N LEU A 62 1.41 -13.60 -7.11
CA LEU A 62 2.02 -12.96 -5.94
C LEU A 62 1.02 -12.05 -5.22
N ALA A 63 0.21 -11.29 -5.97
CA ALA A 63 -0.89 -10.52 -5.38
C ALA A 63 -1.93 -11.42 -4.67
N ARG A 64 -2.29 -12.57 -5.27
CA ARG A 64 -3.17 -13.55 -4.62
C ARG A 64 -2.55 -14.15 -3.37
N ARG A 65 -1.25 -14.44 -3.40
CA ARG A 65 -0.49 -14.95 -2.26
C ARG A 65 -0.53 -13.98 -1.08
N VAL A 66 -0.36 -12.68 -1.32
CA VAL A 66 -0.49 -11.65 -0.28
C VAL A 66 -1.84 -11.74 0.44
N VAL A 67 -2.94 -11.88 -0.31
CA VAL A 67 -4.29 -12.07 0.27
C VAL A 67 -4.39 -13.43 0.97
N GLY A 68 -3.88 -14.49 0.35
CA GLY A 68 -3.91 -15.87 0.88
C GLY A 68 -3.14 -16.05 2.19
N GLU A 69 -2.10 -15.25 2.43
CA GLU A 69 -1.33 -15.22 3.68
C GLU A 69 -1.95 -14.31 4.76
N GLY A 70 -3.14 -13.75 4.52
CA GLY A 70 -3.91 -12.99 5.51
C GLY A 70 -3.58 -11.50 5.60
N HIS A 71 -2.98 -10.93 4.55
CA HIS A 71 -2.70 -9.51 4.45
C HIS A 71 -3.81 -8.76 3.69
N MET A 72 -3.90 -7.44 3.90
CA MET A 72 -4.81 -6.59 3.14
C MET A 72 -4.15 -6.09 1.86
N VAL A 73 -4.94 -5.93 0.78
CA VAL A 73 -4.50 -5.26 -0.44
C VAL A 73 -5.27 -3.94 -0.59
N GLY A 74 -4.52 -2.84 -0.71
CA GLY A 74 -5.00 -1.51 -1.01
C GLY A 74 -4.61 -1.06 -2.42
N ASN A 75 -5.23 0.01 -2.90
CA ASN A 75 -4.97 0.58 -4.22
C ASN A 75 -3.88 1.65 -4.15
N HIS A 76 -2.82 1.52 -4.94
CA HIS A 76 -1.75 2.52 -5.09
C HIS A 76 -1.67 3.08 -6.52
N THR A 77 -2.84 3.38 -7.07
CA THR A 77 -3.08 3.78 -8.47
C THR A 77 -2.75 2.67 -9.49
N HIS A 78 -3.06 2.91 -10.76
CA HIS A 78 -2.81 1.93 -11.80
C HIS A 78 -1.34 1.84 -12.20
N ASN A 79 -0.69 2.98 -12.36
CA ASN A 79 0.62 3.15 -12.98
C ASN A 79 1.53 4.13 -12.18
N HIS A 80 1.24 4.30 -10.89
CA HIS A 80 2.02 5.16 -9.97
C HIS A 80 2.07 6.64 -10.43
N VAL A 81 0.97 7.15 -11.00
CA VAL A 81 0.85 8.56 -11.35
C VAL A 81 0.48 9.39 -10.12
N LYS A 82 1.14 10.54 -9.97
CA LYS A 82 0.78 11.50 -8.92
C LYS A 82 -0.66 11.96 -9.14
N SER A 83 -1.52 11.65 -8.17
CA SER A 83 -2.93 12.02 -8.21
C SER A 83 -3.17 13.49 -7.83
N SER A 84 -2.18 14.18 -7.23
CA SER A 84 -2.23 15.61 -6.93
C SER A 84 -1.25 16.42 -7.78
N PRO A 85 -1.58 17.68 -8.12
CA PRO A 85 -0.54 18.63 -8.47
C PRO A 85 0.31 18.81 -7.21
N SER A 86 1.57 18.37 -7.24
CA SER A 86 2.49 18.70 -6.15
C SER A 86 2.38 20.20 -5.92
N ALA A 87 2.05 20.62 -4.69
CA ALA A 87 2.19 22.01 -4.32
C ALA A 87 3.59 22.44 -4.77
N ARG A 88 3.66 23.37 -5.74
CA ARG A 88 4.90 24.04 -6.09
C ARG A 88 5.54 24.47 -4.78
N GLY A 89 6.81 24.10 -4.60
CA GLY A 89 7.53 24.31 -3.37
C GLY A 89 7.31 25.72 -2.84
N ARG A 90 6.97 25.82 -1.56
CA ARG A 90 7.16 27.06 -0.82
C ARG A 90 8.54 26.94 -0.18
N THR A 91 9.52 27.59 -0.80
CA THR A 91 10.66 28.17 -0.08
C THR A 91 10.16 29.14 0.99
#